data_AF-A0A7D5R7T8-F1
#
_entry.id   AF-A0A7D5R7T8-F1
#
_cell.length_a   1.000
_cell.length_b   1.000
_cell.length_c   1.000
_cell.angle_alpha   90.00
_cell.angle_beta   90.00
_cell.angle_gamma   90.00
#
_symmetry.space_group_name_H-M   'P 1'
#
loop_
_entity.id
_entity.type
_entity.pdbx_description
1 polymer ?
#
loop_
_entity_poly.entity_id
_entity_poly.type
_entity_poly.pdbx_seq_one_letter_code
_entity_poly.pdbx_strand_id
1 'polypeptide(L)' 'MSTKLSSENYEKFQEICNHDGKCISEGLRDLLKMDTEDYEEELELEESKIIVEPVSEEPLPIAYGKILDDYENIIGTF' A
#
# COMPACT_ATOMS: atom_id res chain seq x y z
N MET A 1 -7.34 -8.64 -8.40
CA MET A 1 -6.69 -9.68 -7.58
C MET A 1 -7.77 -10.59 -7.01
N SER A 2 -7.57 -11.91 -6.98
CA SER A 2 -8.47 -12.88 -6.36
C SER A 2 -7.67 -13.74 -5.40
N THR A 3 -8.02 -13.72 -4.12
CA THR A 3 -7.38 -14.52 -3.07
C THR A 3 -8.04 -15.90 -3.05
N LYS A 4 -7.29 -16.92 -3.44
CA LYS A 4 -7.81 -18.29 -3.50
C LYS A 4 -7.75 -18.91 -2.12
N LEU A 5 -8.82 -18.77 -1.34
CA LEU A 5 -9.00 -19.52 -0.10
C LEU A 5 -9.21 -21.02 -0.43
N SER A 6 -8.78 -21.90 0.49
CA SER A 6 -9.19 -23.30 0.43
C SER A 6 -10.71 -23.40 0.59
N SER A 7 -11.32 -24.42 -0.01
CA SER A 7 -12.78 -24.64 0.04
C SER A 7 -13.29 -24.75 1.48
N GLU A 8 -12.58 -25.47 2.35
CA GLU A 8 -12.93 -25.61 3.76
C GLU A 8 -12.93 -24.26 4.50
N ASN A 9 -11.93 -23.40 4.25
CA ASN A 9 -11.84 -22.11 4.91
C ASN A 9 -12.90 -21.14 4.38
N TYR A 10 -13.22 -21.21 3.09
CA TYR A 10 -14.28 -20.42 2.49
C TYR A 10 -15.65 -20.78 3.09
N GLU A 11 -15.96 -22.07 3.24
CA GLU A 11 -17.23 -22.53 3.81
C GLU A 11 -17.39 -22.08 5.27
N LYS A 12 -16.36 -22.27 6.10
CA LYS A 12 -16.37 -21.78 7.49
C LYS A 12 -16.52 -20.26 7.56
N PHE A 13 -15.83 -19.52 6.69
CA PHE A 13 -15.92 -18.07 6.66
C PHE A 13 -17.31 -17.59 6.21
N GLN A 14 -17.93 -18.29 5.26
CA GLN A 14 -19.29 -18.01 4.83
C GLN A 14 -20.30 -18.28 5.96
N GLU A 15 -20.14 -19.34 6.75
CA GLU A 15 -20.99 -19.60 7.92
C GLU A 15 -20.91 -18.47 8.95
N ILE A 16 -19.70 -17.98 9.24
CA ILE A 16 -19.48 -16.84 10.15
C ILE A 16 -20.16 -15.58 9.61
N CYS A 17 -19.95 -15.24 8.34
CA CYS A 17 -20.57 -14.06 7.72
C CYS A 17 -22.11 -14.15 7.75
N ASN A 18 -22.66 -15.33 7.47
CA ASN A 18 -24.10 -15.56 7.49
C ASN A 18 -24.68 -15.44 8.90
N HIS A 19 -23.97 -15.92 9.92
CA HIS A 19 -24.38 -15.78 11.32
C HIS A 19 -24.43 -14.30 11.73
N ASP A 20 -23.48 -13.50 11.26
CA ASP A 20 -23.40 -12.08 11.55
C ASP A 20 -24.31 -11.21 10.65
N GLY A 21 -25.07 -11.83 9.74
CA GLY A 21 -25.95 -11.16 8.80
C GLY A 21 -25.22 -10.31 7.75
N LYS A 22 -23.94 -10.59 7.50
CA LYS A 22 -23.06 -9.83 6.61
C LYS A 22 -22.82 -10.57 5.29
N CYS A 23 -22.59 -9.81 4.24
CA CYS A 23 -22.08 -10.38 2.99
C CYS A 23 -20.58 -10.73 3.14
N ILE A 24 -20.11 -11.77 2.43
CA ILE A 24 -18.70 -12.20 2.46
C ILE A 24 -17.74 -11.04 2.18
N SER A 25 -18.07 -10.14 1.26
CA SER A 25 -17.25 -8.97 0.93
C SER A 25 -17.14 -7.96 2.09
N GLU A 26 -18.14 -7.89 2.95
CA GLU A 26 -18.11 -7.04 4.14
C GLU A 26 -17.24 -7.67 5.22
N GLY A 27 -17.40 -8.98 5.45
CA GLY A 27 -16.52 -9.72 6.36
C GLY A 27 -15.05 -9.64 5.95
N LEU A 28 -14.74 -9.73 4.65
CA LEU A 28 -13.37 -9.57 4.16
C LEU A 28 -12.83 -8.16 4.37
N ARG A 29 -13.66 -7.12 4.24
CA ARG A 29 -13.25 -5.74 4.52
C ARG A 29 -12.98 -5.52 6.00
N ASP A 30 -13.79 -6.12 6.87
CA ASP A 30 -13.61 -6.02 8.32
C ASP A 30 -12.31 -6.72 8.77
N LEU A 31 -12.01 -7.90 8.21
CA LEU A 31 -10.73 -8.60 8.41
C LEU A 31 -9.53 -7.76 7.97
N LEU A 32 -9.57 -7.23 6.76
CA LEU A 32 -8.47 -6.42 6.23
C LEU A 32 -8.26 -5.12 7.03
N LYS A 33 -9.32 -4.56 7.61
CA LYS A 33 -9.22 -3.37 8.47
C LYS A 33 -8.52 -3.66 9.79
N MET A 34 -8.82 -4.78 10.44
CA MET A 34 -8.12 -5.19 11.65
C MET A 34 -6.62 -5.36 11.39
N ASP A 35 -6.26 -6.02 10.28
CA ASP A 35 -4.85 -6.22 9.92
C ASP A 35 -4.12 -4.90 9.59
N THR A 36 -4.81 -3.89 9.05
CA THR A 36 -4.19 -2.57 8.79
C THR A 36 -4.00 -1.72 10.04
N GLU A 37 -4.90 -1.80 11.01
CA GLU A 37 -4.77 -1.04 12.27
C GLU A 37 -3.58 -1.56 13.09
N ASP A 38 -3.43 -2.89 13.18
CA ASP A 38 -2.27 -3.51 13.84
C ASP A 38 -0.96 -3.24 13.08
N TYR A 39 -0.98 -3.22 11.74
CA TYR A 39 0.21 -2.93 10.94
C TYR A 39 0.65 -1.46 11.03
N GLU A 40 -0.28 -0.51 11.05
CA GLU A 40 0.04 0.91 11.26
C GLU A 40 0.64 1.16 12.65
N GLU A 41 0.10 0.51 13.69
CA GLU A 41 0.62 0.62 15.06
C GLU A 41 2.03 0.01 15.20
N GLU A 42 2.31 -1.10 14.51
CA GLU A 42 3.66 -1.70 14.46
C GLU A 42 4.65 -0.85 13.64
N LEU A 43 4.19 -0.15 12.59
CA LEU A 43 5.01 0.74 11.77
C LEU A 43 5.42 2.02 12.51
N GLU A 44 4.51 2.62 13.29
CA GLU A 44 4.81 3.78 14.15
C GLU A 44 5.83 3.44 15.25
N LEU A 45 5.80 2.20 15.76
CA LEU A 45 6.76 1.72 16.75
C LEU A 45 8.17 1.50 16.16
N GLU A 46 8.30 1.13 14.87
CA GLU A 46 9.59 1.04 14.20
C GLU A 46 10.17 2.42 13.81
N GLU A 47 9.35 3.38 13.37
CA GLU A 47 9.81 4.73 13.01
C GLU A 47 10.41 5.50 14.21
N SER A 48 9.93 5.23 15.42
CA SER A 48 10.41 5.88 16.65
C SER A 48 11.84 5.46 17.08
N LYS A 49 12.46 4.48 16.42
CA LYS A 49 13.83 4.02 16.68
C LYS A 49 14.89 4.56 15.71
N ILE A 50 14.50 5.47 14.80
CA ILE A 50 15.46 6.15 13.94
C ILE A 50 16.19 7.20 14.80
N ILE A 51 17.39 6.86 15.25
CA ILE A 51 18.37 7.85 15.70
C ILE A 51 18.65 8.74 14.49
N VAL A 52 18.05 9.92 14.46
CA VAL A 52 18.29 10.93 13.44
C VAL A 52 19.73 11.43 13.64
N GLU A 53 20.70 10.79 13.00
CA GLU A 53 21.93 11.49 12.64
C GLU A 53 21.53 12.68 11.76
N PRO A 54 22.08 13.88 11.97
CA PRO A 54 21.72 15.05 11.18
C PRO A 54 22.09 14.79 9.72
N VAL A 55 21.10 14.45 8.91
CA VAL A 55 21.24 14.31 7.46
C VAL A 55 21.58 15.69 6.94
N SER A 56 22.84 15.86 6.53
CA SER A 56 23.30 16.98 5.72
C SER A 56 22.34 17.13 4.53
N GLU A 57 21.67 18.28 4.42
CA GLU A 57 20.84 18.64 3.26
C GLU A 57 21.73 18.73 2.02
N GLU A 58 22.03 17.60 1.39
CA GLU A 58 22.53 17.60 0.02
C GLU A 58 21.37 17.93 -0.92
N PRO A 59 21.52 18.91 -1.82
CA PRO A 59 20.46 19.28 -2.74
C PRO A 59 20.12 18.07 -3.63
N LEU A 60 18.86 17.67 -3.60
CA LEU A 60 18.32 16.65 -4.51
C LEU A 60 18.69 17.03 -5.96
N PRO A 61 19.17 16.08 -6.78
CA PRO A 61 19.51 16.38 -8.16
C PRO A 61 18.24 16.77 -8.91
N ILE A 62 18.12 18.05 -9.25
CA ILE A 62 17.09 18.54 -10.16
C ILE A 62 17.42 17.97 -11.54
N ALA A 63 16.64 16.97 -11.96
CA ALA A 63 16.79 16.35 -13.26
C ALA A 63 16.21 17.28 -14.33
N TYR A 64 17.07 18.04 -15.01
CA TYR A 64 16.68 18.84 -16.15
C TYR A 64 16.58 17.93 -17.40
N GLY A 65 15.37 17.83 -17.96
CA GLY A 65 15.08 17.04 -19.15
C GLY A 65 14.88 17.93 -20.37
N LYS A 66 15.32 17.45 -21.54
CA LYS A 66 14.93 18.02 -22.85
C LYS A 66 13.93 17.08 -23.50
N ILE A 67 12.82 17.63 -23.98
CA ILE A 67 11.82 16.92 -24.77
C ILE A 67 12.20 17.09 -26.24
N LEU A 68 12.37 15.98 -26.95
CA LEU A 68 12.73 15.94 -28.37
C LEU A 68 11.54 15.49 -29.21
N ASP A 69 11.44 15.97 -30.45
CA ASP A 69 10.55 15.41 -31.48
C ASP A 69 11.17 14.19 -32.19
N ASP A 70 10.41 13.57 -33.11
CA ASP A 70 10.85 12.40 -33.89
C ASP A 70 12.05 12.68 -34.83
N TYR A 71 12.43 13.95 -34.99
CA TYR A 71 13.56 14.42 -35.78
C TYR A 71 14.71 14.95 -34.92
N GLU A 72 14.68 14.63 -33.62
CA GLU A 72 15.68 15.03 -32.61
C GLU A 72 15.78 16.55 -32.36
N ASN A 73 14.76 17.32 -32.72
CA ASN A 73 14.69 18.75 -32.39
C ASN A 73 14.14 18.97 -30.98
N ILE A 74 14.72 19.92 -30.26
CA ILE A 74 14.25 20.28 -28.91
C ILE A 74 12.93 21.03 -29.02
N ILE A 75 11.86 20.44 -28.46
CA ILE A 75 10.52 21.04 -28.39
C ILE A 75 10.16 21.54 -26.98
N GLY A 76 10.96 21.21 -25.96
CA GLY A 76 10.74 21.72 -24.61
C GLY A 76 11.80 21.29 -23.59
N THR A 77 11.71 21.86 -22.40
CA THR A 77 12.53 21.51 -21.24
C THR A 77 11.68 21.43 -19.98
N PHE A 78 12.02 20.57 -19.03
CA PHE A 78 11.41 20.51 -17.70
C PHE A 78 12.47 20.29 -16.61
#